data_AF-X0TLM1-F1
#
_entry.id   AF-X0TLM1-F1
#
_cell.length_a   1.000
_cell.length_b   1.000
_cell.length_c   1.000
_cell.angle_alpha   90.00
_cell.angle_beta   90.00
_cell.angle_gamma   90.00
#
_symmetry.space_group_name_H-M   'P 1'
#
loop_
_entity.id
_entity.type
_entity.pdbx_description
1 polymer ?
#
loop_
_entity_poly.entity_id
_entity_poly.type
_entity_poly.pdbx_seq_one_letter_code
_entity_poly.pdbx_strand_id
1 'polypeptide(L)'
;MRFGTLVASRAGFFFGWWVVFASAVIVFLTGGTFFYGFSVLFNPIVREFGWSRAAVSFAFSLRTEVGGIAAPIVGFLVDRV
;
A
#
# COMPACT_ATOMS: atom_id res chain seq x y z
N MET A 1 -24.96 -35.29 -1.10
CA MET A 1 -24.31 -34.61 0.04
C MET A 1 -23.14 -35.46 0.51
N ARG A 2 -21.90 -34.96 0.35
CA ARG A 2 -20.65 -35.27 1.10
C ARG A 2 -19.44 -35.09 0.19
N PHE A 3 -18.81 -33.93 0.26
CA PHE A 3 -17.39 -33.76 -0.08
C PHE A 3 -16.67 -33.36 1.20
N GLY A 4 -16.10 -34.36 1.88
CA GLY A 4 -15.13 -34.14 2.93
C GLY A 4 -13.76 -34.04 2.28
N THR A 5 -13.22 -32.82 2.16
CA THR A 5 -11.80 -32.61 1.92
C THR A 5 -11.12 -32.39 3.26
N LEU A 6 -10.54 -33.47 3.78
CA LEU A 6 -9.58 -33.42 4.87
C LEU A 6 -8.37 -32.62 4.40
N VAL A 7 -8.27 -31.37 4.85
CA VAL A 7 -7.03 -30.60 4.77
C VAL A 7 -6.04 -31.29 5.70
N ALA A 8 -5.15 -32.09 5.13
CA ALA A 8 -4.05 -32.68 5.86
C ALA A 8 -3.11 -31.55 6.35
N SER A 9 -3.20 -31.22 7.64
CA SER A 9 -2.24 -30.33 8.31
C SER A 9 -0.85 -30.97 8.27
N ARG A 10 -0.03 -30.55 7.30
CA ARG A 10 1.41 -30.82 7.31
C ARG A 10 2.04 -29.94 8.38
N ALA A 11 2.51 -30.57 9.45
CA ALA A 11 3.40 -29.97 10.43
C ALA A 11 4.77 -29.67 9.78
N GLY A 12 4.82 -28.52 9.12
CA GLY A 12 6.01 -27.81 8.67
C GLY A 12 5.68 -26.33 8.75
N PHE A 13 6.65 -25.47 9.04
CA PHE A 13 6.41 -24.03 9.20
C PHE A 13 5.55 -23.51 8.05
N PHE A 14 4.34 -23.00 8.35
CA PHE A 14 3.35 -22.65 7.32
C PHE A 14 3.92 -21.53 6.44
N PHE A 15 4.06 -21.79 5.14
CA PHE A 15 4.62 -20.81 4.19
C PHE A 15 3.87 -19.46 4.23
N GLY A 16 2.59 -19.45 4.62
CA GLY A 16 1.84 -18.21 4.80
C GLY A 16 2.45 -17.24 5.81
N TRP A 17 3.25 -17.70 6.78
CA TRP A 17 3.99 -16.78 7.67
C TRP A 17 5.05 -15.95 6.94
N TRP A 18 5.68 -16.49 5.89
CA TRP A 18 6.58 -15.71 5.04
C TRP A 18 5.82 -14.67 4.22
N VAL A 19 4.62 -15.00 3.74
CA VAL A 19 3.74 -14.06 3.03
C VAL A 19 3.31 -12.92 3.95
N VAL A 20 2.95 -13.23 5.20
CA VAL A 20 2.60 -12.22 6.22
C VAL A 20 3.78 -11.32 6.53
N PHE A 21 4.99 -11.88 6.68
CA PHE A 21 6.17 -11.06 6.92
C PHE A 21 6.50 -10.16 5.73
N ALA A 22 6.44 -10.70 4.51
CA ALA A 22 6.66 -9.92 3.29
C ALA A 22 5.62 -8.80 3.15
N SER A 23 4.34 -9.08 3.37
CA SER A 23 3.29 -8.06 3.30
C SER A 23 3.44 -7.02 4.40
N ALA A 24 3.82 -7.42 5.63
CA ALA A 24 4.10 -6.49 6.71
C ALA A 24 5.27 -5.55 6.38
N VAL A 25 6.35 -6.06 5.79
CA VAL A 25 7.49 -5.23 5.36
C VAL A 25 7.07 -4.27 4.25
N ILE A 26 6.30 -4.74 3.26
CA ILE A 26 5.79 -3.88 2.18
C ILE A 26 4.92 -2.76 2.74
N VAL A 27 3.97 -3.08 3.63
CA VAL A 27 3.09 -2.08 4.25
C VAL A 27 3.89 -1.12 5.13
N PHE A 28 4.88 -1.61 5.87
CA PHE A 28 5.75 -0.77 6.70
C PHE A 28 6.55 0.24 5.85
N LEU A 29 7.19 -0.22 4.77
CA LEU A 29 7.93 0.64 3.85
C LEU A 29 7.01 1.63 3.13
N THR A 30 5.85 1.16 2.67
CA THR A 30 4.89 2.02 1.97
C THR A 30 4.32 3.08 2.91
N GLY A 31 3.92 2.69 4.13
CA GLY A 31 3.49 3.58 5.21
C GLY A 31 4.55 4.61 5.55
N GLY A 32 5.74 4.14 5.92
CA GLY A 32 6.84 4.97 6.38
C GLY A 32 7.34 5.95 5.32
N THR A 33 7.52 5.51 4.08
CA THR A 33 8.07 6.35 3.02
C THR A 33 7.00 7.17 2.32
N PHE A 34 5.93 6.54 1.84
CA PHE A 34 4.95 7.23 0.98
C PHE A 34 3.89 7.99 1.76
N PHE A 35 3.36 7.44 2.86
CA PHE A 35 2.30 8.10 3.61
C PHE A 35 2.84 9.14 4.60
N TYR A 36 3.84 8.76 5.41
CA TYR A 36 4.38 9.65 6.44
C TYR A 36 5.63 10.42 5.99
N GLY A 37 6.58 9.75 5.34
CA GLY A 37 7.86 10.34 4.93
C GLY A 37 7.71 11.46 3.92
N PHE A 38 6.81 11.31 2.95
CA PHE A 38 6.57 12.33 1.94
C PHE A 38 6.07 13.65 2.56
N SER A 39 5.26 13.59 3.62
CA SER A 39 4.72 14.77 4.32
C SER A 39 5.80 15.69 4.91
N VAL A 40 6.98 15.16 5.20
CA VAL A 40 8.14 15.94 5.67
C VAL A 40 8.65 16.88 4.58
N LEU A 41 8.46 16.52 3.30
CA LEU A 41 8.88 17.33 2.15
C LEU A 41 7.97 18.54 1.90
N PHE A 42 6.82 18.62 2.57
CA PHE A 42 5.85 19.70 2.37
C PHE A 42 6.47 21.09 2.63
N ASN A 43 7.08 21.28 3.80
CA ASN A 43 7.70 22.54 4.19
C ASN A 43 8.89 22.94 3.31
N PRO A 44 9.86 22.05 3.00
CA PRO A 44 10.96 22.42 2.12
C PRO A 44 10.49 22.72 0.70
N ILE A 45 9.48 22.04 0.16
CA ILE A 45 8.92 22.36 -1.18
C ILE A 45 8.34 23.78 -1.21
N VAL A 46 7.56 24.15 -0.18
CA VAL A 46 6.97 25.49 -0.07
C VAL A 46 8.06 26.57 0.05
N ARG A 47 9.14 26.29 0.80
CA ARG A 47 10.22 27.25 1.05
C ARG A 47 11.17 27.42 -0.13
N GLU A 48 11.56 26.32 -0.78
CA GLU A 48 12.54 26.31 -1.86
C GLU A 48 11.94 26.78 -3.19
N PHE A 49 10.75 26.27 -3.53
CA PHE A 49 10.09 26.59 -4.80
C PHE A 49 9.10 27.77 -4.69
N GLY A 50 8.90 28.31 -3.48
CA GLY A 50 7.95 29.40 -3.23
C GLY A 50 6.49 29.04 -3.48
N TRP A 51 6.16 27.75 -3.55
CA TRP A 51 4.80 27.28 -3.86
C TRP A 51 3.81 27.62 -2.76
N SER A 52 2.56 27.91 -3.14
CA SER A 52 1.50 28.15 -2.16
C SER A 52 1.17 26.85 -1.40
N ARG A 53 0.87 26.97 -0.11
CA ARG A 53 0.46 25.81 0.72
C ARG A 53 -0.74 25.07 0.11
N ALA A 54 -1.66 25.82 -0.51
CA ALA A 54 -2.83 25.27 -1.18
C ALA A 54 -2.46 24.38 -2.38
N ALA A 55 -1.48 24.78 -3.20
CA ALA A 55 -1.01 23.98 -4.33
C ALA A 55 -0.35 22.67 -3.86
N VAL A 56 0.49 22.74 -2.84
CA VAL A 56 1.17 21.55 -2.29
C VAL A 56 0.16 20.61 -1.62
N SER A 57 -0.80 21.14 -0.86
CA SER A 57 -1.86 20.31 -0.26
C SER A 57 -2.75 19.66 -1.30
N PHE A 58 -3.07 20.37 -2.39
CA PHE A 58 -3.85 19.83 -3.48
C PHE A 58 -3.14 18.67 -4.19
N ALA A 59 -1.83 18.82 -4.44
CA ALA A 59 -1.02 17.74 -4.99
C ALA A 59 -0.98 16.49 -4.07
N PHE A 60 -0.91 16.69 -2.76
CA PHE A 60 -0.97 15.60 -1.78
C PHE A 60 -2.31 14.88 -1.77
N SER A 61 -3.42 15.61 -1.83
CA SER A 61 -4.76 15.03 -1.91
C SER A 61 -4.93 14.22 -3.20
N LEU A 62 -4.55 14.81 -4.34
CA LEU A 62 -4.60 14.14 -5.65
C LEU A 62 -3.83 12.82 -5.66
N ARG A 63 -2.65 12.77 -5.04
CA ARG A 63 -1.87 11.52 -4.93
C ARG A 63 -2.69 10.39 -4.29
N THR A 64 -3.37 10.70 -3.19
CA THR A 64 -4.15 9.73 -2.41
C THR A 64 -5.41 9.31 -3.16
N GLU A 65 -6.09 10.28 -3.78
CA GLU A 65 -7.29 10.03 -4.59
C GLU A 65 -7.00 9.18 -5.83
N VAL A 66 -5.91 9.47 -6.57
CA VAL A 66 -5.48 8.67 -7.73
C VAL A 66 -5.16 7.24 -7.31
N GLY A 67 -4.48 7.05 -6.17
CA GLY A 67 -4.22 5.71 -5.63
C GLY A 67 -5.51 4.94 -5.30
N GLY A 68 -6.50 5.61 -4.71
CA GLY A 68 -7.81 5.02 -4.41
C GLY A 68 -8.60 4.66 -5.65
N ILE A 69 -8.62 5.53 -6.67
CA ILE A 69 -9.30 5.27 -7.95
C ILE A 69 -8.62 4.15 -8.74
N ALA A 70 -7.28 4.03 -8.64
CA ALA A 70 -6.54 2.96 -9.29
C ALA A 70 -6.70 1.60 -8.59
N ALA A 71 -7.11 1.56 -7.31
CA ALA A 71 -7.18 0.34 -6.52
C ALA A 71 -8.12 -0.74 -7.10
N PRO A 72 -9.34 -0.44 -7.59
CA PRO A 72 -10.20 -1.43 -8.24
C PRO A 72 -9.58 -2.02 -9.52
N ILE A 73 -8.87 -1.19 -10.31
CA ILE A 73 -8.22 -1.64 -11.55
C ILE A 73 -7.07 -2.59 -11.22
N VAL A 74 -6.23 -2.21 -10.26
CA VAL A 74 -5.12 -3.05 -9.80
C VAL A 74 -5.64 -4.34 -9.19
N GLY A 75 -6.69 -4.29 -8.35
CA GLY A 75 -7.33 -5.47 -7.77
C GLY A 75 -7.87 -6.42 -8.84
N PHE A 76 -8.59 -5.88 -9.83
CA PHE A 76 -9.10 -6.67 -10.95
C PHE A 76 -7.98 -7.32 -11.78
N LEU A 77 -6.87 -6.63 -12.01
CA LEU A 77 -5.73 -7.17 -12.73
C LEU A 77 -5.03 -8.28 -11.92
N VAL A 78 -4.87 -8.10 -10.61
CA VAL A 78 -4.29 -9.11 -9.72
C VAL A 78 -5.18 -10.36 -9.66
N ASP A 79 -6.49 -10.20 -9.59
CA ASP A 79 -7.45 -11.32 -9.56
C ASP A 79 -7.44 -12.15 -10.86
N ARG A 80 -6.92 -11.60 -11.95
CA ARG A 80 -6.93 -12.21 -13.29
C ARG A 80 -5.59 -12.85 -13.69
N VAL A 81 -4.53 -12.59 -12.93
CA VAL A 81 -3.18 -13.16 -13.10
C VAL A 81 -3.05 -14.42 -12.24
#